data_AF-A0A2K8KV87-F1
#
_entry.id   AF-A0A2K8KV87-F1
#
_cell.length_a   1.000
_cell.length_b   1.000
_cell.length_c   1.000
_cell.angle_alpha   90.00
_cell.angle_beta   90.00
_cell.angle_gamma   90.00
#
_symmetry.space_group_name_H-M   'P 1'
#
loop_
_entity.id
_entity.type
_entity.pdbx_description
1 polymer ?
#
loop_
_entity_poly.entity_id
_entity_poly.type
_entity_poly.pdbx_seq_one_letter_code
_entity_poly.pdbx_strand_id
1 'polypeptide(L)' 'MEERLIELETKISYQDHIIGELNDVVTRQQQQIDRLEKEMRHIREHMKVDSSSGLARPDEETPPPHY' A
#
# COMPACT_ATOMS: atom_id res chain seq x y z
N MET A 1 44.70 -8.84 -23.45
CA MET A 1 44.25 -8.13 -22.22
C MET A 1 43.11 -7.17 -22.53
N GLU A 2 43.22 -6.40 -23.61
CA GLU A 2 42.21 -5.44 -24.08
C GLU A 2 40.82 -6.06 -24.33
N GLU A 3 40.76 -7.23 -24.99
CA GLU A 3 39.49 -7.95 -25.25
C GLU A 3 38.71 -8.31 -23.97
N ARG A 4 39.42 -8.78 -22.93
CA ARG A 4 38.80 -9.08 -21.62
C ARG A 4 38.30 -7.82 -20.92
N LEU A 5 38.92 -6.68 -21.16
CA LEU A 5 38.49 -5.40 -20.59
C LEU A 5 37.20 -4.92 -21.28
N ILE A 6 37.14 -5.00 -22.61
CA ILE A 6 35.94 -4.68 -23.40
C ILE A 6 34.75 -5.57 -23.00
N GLU A 7 34.97 -6.87 -22.81
CA GLU A 7 33.93 -7.79 -22.33
C GLU A 7 33.38 -7.39 -20.94
N LEU A 8 34.27 -6.97 -20.03
CA LEU A 8 33.88 -6.53 -18.69
C LEU A 8 33.08 -5.23 -18.73
N GLU A 9 33.52 -4.24 -19.51
CA GLU A 9 32.81 -2.96 -19.68
C GLU A 9 31.41 -3.17 -20.28
N THR A 10 31.31 -4.07 -21.26
CA THR A 10 30.03 -4.47 -21.86
C THR A 10 29.12 -5.09 -20.80
N LYS A 11 29.62 -6.06 -20.02
CA LYS A 11 28.86 -6.70 -18.94
C LYS A 11 28.43 -5.72 -17.86
N ILE A 12 29.27 -4.76 -17.48
CA ILE A 12 28.95 -3.72 -16.50
C ILE A 12 27.82 -2.84 -17.03
N SER A 13 27.91 -2.40 -18.28
CA SER A 13 26.86 -1.55 -18.90
C SER A 13 25.50 -2.25 -18.92
N TYR A 14 25.47 -3.55 -19.20
CA TYR A 14 24.23 -4.34 -19.12
C TYR A 14 23.72 -4.48 -17.68
N GLN A 15 24.61 -4.68 -16.70
CA GLN A 15 24.21 -4.76 -15.29
C GLN A 15 23.66 -3.43 -14.78
N ASP A 16 24.28 -2.31 -15.12
CA ASP A 16 23.80 -0.97 -14.76
C ASP A 16 22.40 -0.71 -15.33
N HIS A 17 22.16 -1.13 -16.58
CA HIS A 17 20.84 -1.04 -17.19
C HIS A 17 19.80 -1.87 -16.43
N ILE A 18 20.12 -3.14 -16.11
CA ILE A 18 19.23 -4.03 -15.36
C ILE A 18 18.94 -3.48 -13.96
N ILE A 19 19.95 -2.91 -13.28
CA ILE A 19 19.78 -2.27 -11.97
C ILE A 19 18.78 -1.11 -12.07
N GLY A 20 18.87 -0.29 -13.12
CA GLY A 20 17.90 0.77 -13.39
C GLY A 20 16.48 0.22 -13.55
N GLU A 21 16.29 -0.80 -14.38
CA GLU A 21 14.97 -1.42 -14.59
C GLU A 21 14.40 -2.02 -13.30
N LEU A 22 15.23 -2.69 -12.50
CA LEU A 22 14.83 -3.25 -11.21
C LEU A 22 14.41 -2.15 -10.23
N ASN A 23 15.17 -1.06 -10.16
CA ASN A 23 14.82 0.08 -9.31
C ASN A 23 13.47 0.69 -9.70
N ASP A 24 13.19 0.81 -11.00
CA ASP A 24 11.91 1.31 -11.50
C ASP A 24 10.75 0.38 -11.14
N VAL A 25 10.96 -0.95 -11.22
CA VAL A 25 9.97 -1.94 -10.79
C VAL A 25 9.70 -1.83 -9.29
N VAL A 26 10.75 -1.80 -8.46
CA VAL A 26 10.64 -1.69 -7.00
C VAL A 26 9.92 -0.40 -6.60
N THR A 27 10.25 0.71 -7.25
CA THR A 27 9.59 2.00 -6.99
C THR A 27 8.10 1.95 -7.30
N ARG A 28 7.72 1.37 -8.44
CA ARG A 28 6.29 1.18 -8.79
C ARG A 28 5.57 0.26 -7.80
N GLN A 29 6.23 -0.81 -7.36
CA GLN A 29 5.66 -1.72 -6.37
C GLN A 29 5.45 -1.03 -5.02
N GLN A 30 6.41 -0.22 -4.55
CA GLN A 30 6.27 0.54 -3.31
C GLN A 30 5.06 1.49 -3.39
N GLN A 31 4.90 2.22 -4.50
CA GLN A 31 3.74 3.08 -4.71
C GLN A 31 2.40 2.34 -4.73
N GLN A 32 2.39 1.07 -5.16
CA GLN A 32 1.18 0.23 -5.11
C GLN A 32 0.89 -0.22 -3.68
N ILE A 33 1.93 -0.61 -2.93
CA ILE A 33 1.82 -0.98 -1.51
C ILE A 33 1.27 0.20 -0.70
N ASP A 34 1.85 1.40 -0.85
CA ASP A 34 1.41 2.59 -0.12
C ASP A 34 -0.08 2.90 -0.35
N ARG A 35 -0.56 2.70 -1.59
CA ARG A 35 -1.97 2.84 -1.95
C ARG A 35 -2.82 1.78 -1.25
N LEU A 36 -2.44 0.50 -1.31
CA LEU A 36 -3.17 -0.58 -0.67
C LEU A 36 -3.24 -0.41 0.86
N GLU A 37 -2.14 0.03 1.48
CA GLU A 37 -2.11 0.31 2.91
C GLU A 37 -3.06 1.45 3.30
N LYS A 38 -3.17 2.48 2.45
CA LYS A 38 -4.11 3.60 2.67
C LYS A 38 -5.56 3.12 2.60
N GLU A 39 -5.92 2.35 1.57
CA GLU A 39 -7.27 1.78 1.46
C GLU A 39 -7.60 0.86 2.63
N MET A 40 -6.62 0.07 3.08
CA MET A 40 -6.80 -0.78 4.25
C MET A 40 -6.99 0.00 5.55
N ARG A 41 -6.35 1.18 5.70
CA ARG A 41 -6.63 2.08 6.82
C ARG A 41 -8.07 2.60 6.76
N HIS A 42 -8.53 3.09 5.60
CA HIS A 42 -9.91 3.57 5.45
C HIS A 42 -10.93 2.49 5.79
N ILE A 43 -10.76 1.27 5.28
CA ILE A 43 -11.67 0.15 5.58
C ILE A 43 -11.72 -0.13 7.08
N ARG A 44 -10.56 -0.16 7.77
CA ARG A 44 -10.51 -0.35 9.22
C ARG A 44 -11.19 0.78 9.99
N GLU A 45 -11.07 2.01 9.52
CA GLU A 45 -11.73 3.18 10.13
C GLU A 45 -13.25 3.10 9.97
N HIS A 46 -13.74 2.78 8.78
CA HIS A 46 -15.17 2.57 8.52
C HIS A 46 -15.76 1.46 9.42
N MET A 47 -15.08 0.31 9.53
CA MET A 47 -15.54 -0.79 10.40
C MET A 47 -15.64 -0.39 11.88
N LYS A 48 -14.73 0.46 12.37
CA LYS A 48 -14.78 0.97 13.75
C LYS A 48 -15.97 1.91 13.96
N VAL A 49 -16.25 2.78 12.98
CA VAL A 49 -17.39 3.71 13.03
C VAL A 49 -18.70 2.93 13.07
N ASP A 50 -18.88 1.93 12.20
CA ASP A 50 -20.09 1.10 12.16
C ASP A 50 -20.28 0.24 13.41
N SER A 51 -19.18 -0.22 14.01
CA SER A 51 -19.24 -0.94 15.30
C SER A 51 -19.64 -0.03 16.46
N SER A 52 -19.33 1.27 16.39
CA SER A 52 -19.68 2.24 17.42
C SER A 52 -21.09 2.83 17.27
N SER A 53 -21.67 2.81 16.07
CA SER A 53 -23.04 3.30 15.81
C SER A 53 -24.14 2.28 16.14
N GLY A 54 -23.78 1.01 16.39
CA GLY A 54 -24.71 -0.07 16.75
C GLY A 54 -24.85 -0.36 18.26
N LEU A 55 -24.27 0.46 19.13
CA LEU A 55 -24.26 0.30 20.60
C LEU A 55 -25.01 1.44 21.31
N ALA A 56 -26.12 1.93 20.75
CA ALA A 56 -27.18 2.43 21.62
C ALA A 56 -27.73 1.20 22.34
N ARG A 57 -27.49 1.11 23.64
CA ARG A 57 -27.92 -0.07 24.40
C ARG A 57 -29.46 -0.07 24.38
N PRO A 58 -30.13 -1.23 24.24
CA PRO A 58 -31.60 -1.30 24.24
C PRO A 58 -32.26 -0.67 25.49
N ASP A 59 -31.48 -0.43 26.55
CA ASP A 59 -31.85 0.28 27.78
C ASP A 59 -32.01 1.82 27.62
N GLU A 60 -31.63 2.42 26.48
CA GLU A 60 -31.73 3.88 26.24
C GLU A 60 -32.90 4.29 25.33
N GLU A 61 -33.81 3.38 24.96
CA GLU A 61 -35.06 3.75 24.30
C GLU A 61 -36.07 4.27 25.34
N THR A 62 -36.00 5.56 25.70
CA THR A 62 -37.12 6.20 26.38
C THR A 62 -38.37 6.15 25.50
N PRO A 63 -39.51 5.63 26.00
CA PRO A 63 -40.71 5.45 25.20
C PRO A 63 -41.23 6.79 24.65
N PRO A 64 -41.76 6.81 23.41
CA PRO A 64 -42.17 8.05 22.75
C PRO A 64 -43.34 8.73 23.50
N PRO A 65 -43.36 10.07 23.59
CA PRO A 65 -44.46 10.78 24.21
C PRO A 65 -45.70 10.67 23.34
N HIS A 66 -46.74 10.02 23.87
CA HIS A 66 -48.08 10.04 23.26
C HIS A 66 -48.73 11.40 23.53
N TYR A 67 -49.06 12.14 22.47
CA TYR A 67 -49.94 13.32 22.47
C TYR A 67 -51.32 12.96 21.91
#